data_AF-W4GM89-F1
#
_entry.id   AF-W4GM89-F1
#
_cell.length_a   1.000
_cell.length_b   1.000
_cell.length_c   1.000
_cell.angle_alpha   90.00
_cell.angle_beta   90.00
_cell.angle_gamma   90.00
#
_symmetry.space_group_name_H-M   'P 1'
#
loop_
_entity.id
_entity.type
_entity.pdbx_description
1 polymer ?
#
loop_
_entity_poly.entity_id
_entity_poly.type
_entity_poly.pdbx_seq_one_letter_code
_entity_poly.pdbx_strand_id
1 'polypeptide(L)'
;MNVALVRAVCRPVRVNPTESLGVCGGHWHEIDGAEKATCLAFNPWGTLLSVGEKEGLVILWDFSSIPNIIRELGPKTVSSSIPDIKQATSCAWSPDGRILAVACELKAASGSARKGTLLLWEVATSTLIAAVACDSVATHVVFPPLSIQSPLWTFFNVVGLALIRKGANSYMSTSMSSIRSARP
;
A
#
# COMPACT_ATOMS: atom_id res chain seq x y z
N MET A 1 3.95 20.81 -21.67
CA MET A 1 5.34 20.41 -21.36
C MET A 1 5.41 18.90 -21.42
N ASN A 2 5.98 18.35 -22.49
CA ASN A 2 6.22 16.91 -22.61
C ASN A 2 7.49 16.58 -21.85
N VAL A 3 7.37 15.95 -20.68
CA VAL A 3 8.55 15.42 -19.98
C VAL A 3 8.88 14.09 -20.66
N ALA A 4 10.06 14.01 -21.28
CA ALA A 4 10.55 12.81 -21.93
C ALA A 4 10.62 11.67 -20.91
N LEU A 5 9.91 10.57 -21.19
CA LEU A 5 9.97 9.34 -20.42
C LEU A 5 11.35 8.72 -20.63
N VAL A 6 12.31 9.09 -19.77
CA VAL A 6 13.60 8.41 -19.69
C VAL A 6 13.35 7.05 -19.07
N ARG A 7 13.48 6.02 -19.91
CA ARG A 7 13.42 4.60 -19.55
C ARG A 7 14.65 4.27 -18.71
N ALA A 8 14.57 4.51 -17.40
CA ALA A 8 15.67 4.25 -16.47
C ALA A 8 15.55 2.84 -15.88
N VAL A 9 16.39 1.92 -16.36
CA VAL A 9 16.72 0.69 -15.61
C VAL A 9 17.94 1.02 -14.74
N CYS A 10 17.69 1.49 -13.53
CA CYS A 10 18.76 1.83 -12.58
C CYS A 10 19.15 0.59 -11.78
N ARG A 11 20.37 0.07 -11.97
CA ARG A 11 21.07 -0.66 -10.91
C ARG A 11 21.98 0.33 -10.19
N PRO A 12 21.81 0.58 -8.89
CA PRO A 12 22.75 1.40 -8.15
C PRO A 12 24.10 0.67 -8.10
N VAL A 13 25.17 1.38 -8.50
CA VAL A 13 26.55 0.97 -8.23
C VAL A 13 26.98 1.76 -7.00
N ARG A 14 27.15 1.08 -5.86
CA ARG A 14 27.66 1.71 -4.63
C ARG A 14 29.13 2.06 -4.86
N VAL A 15 29.43 3.36 -5.00
CA VAL A 15 30.80 3.86 -5.12
C VAL A 15 31.37 4.24 -3.74
N ASN A 16 30.53 4.71 -2.80
CA ASN A 16 30.91 4.99 -1.41
C ASN A 16 29.71 4.80 -0.44
N PRO A 17 29.94 4.64 0.89
CA PRO A 17 28.87 4.44 1.88
C PRO A 17 27.93 5.64 2.05
N THR A 18 28.39 6.85 1.75
CA THR A 18 27.65 8.11 1.99
C THR A 18 27.17 8.78 0.71
N GLU A 19 27.65 8.32 -0.46
CA GLU A 19 27.26 8.89 -1.76
C GLU A 19 27.13 7.79 -2.80
N SER A 20 25.89 7.59 -3.25
CA SER A 20 25.59 6.79 -4.43
C SER A 20 25.40 7.73 -5.63
N LEU A 21 26.48 7.98 -6.37
CA LEU A 21 26.41 8.65 -7.67
C LEU A 21 25.67 7.74 -8.66
N GLY A 22 24.45 8.14 -9.02
CA GLY A 22 23.72 7.47 -10.09
C GLY A 22 24.39 7.74 -11.44
N VAL A 23 24.43 6.72 -12.31
CA VAL A 23 24.93 6.83 -13.70
C VAL A 23 24.18 7.90 -14.51
N CYS A 24 23.06 8.42 -13.99
CA CYS A 24 22.22 9.45 -14.59
C CYS A 24 22.58 10.89 -14.17
N GLY A 25 23.61 11.12 -13.35
CA GLY A 25 24.01 12.46 -12.90
C GLY A 25 23.05 13.15 -11.92
N GLY A 26 22.05 12.43 -11.41
CA GLY A 26 21.16 12.89 -10.35
C GLY A 26 21.66 12.54 -8.96
N HIS A 27 21.40 13.40 -7.99
CA HIS A 27 21.55 13.08 -6.57
C HIS A 27 20.41 12.16 -6.12
N TRP A 28 20.76 11.05 -5.47
CA TRP A 28 19.80 10.14 -4.86
C TRP A 28 19.98 10.19 -3.36
N HIS A 29 18.86 10.28 -2.63
CA HIS A 29 18.84 10.10 -1.18
C HIS A 29 18.29 8.71 -0.88
N GLU A 30 19.09 7.89 -0.20
CA GLU A 30 18.59 6.66 0.40
C GLU A 30 17.72 7.03 1.61
N ILE A 31 16.65 6.26 1.76
CA ILE A 31 15.67 6.46 2.82
C ILE A 31 15.97 5.40 3.87
N ASP A 32 16.68 5.80 4.93
CA ASP A 32 17.07 4.89 6.01
C ASP A 32 15.81 4.37 6.76
N GLY A 33 15.82 3.11 7.19
CA GLY A 33 14.70 2.51 7.92
C GLY A 33 13.61 1.85 7.07
N ALA A 34 13.82 1.73 5.75
CA ALA A 34 12.96 0.98 4.82
C ALA A 34 13.65 -0.24 4.19
N GLU A 35 14.64 -0.83 4.88
CA GLU A 35 15.53 -1.87 4.35
C GLU A 35 14.82 -3.15 3.90
N LYS A 36 13.57 -3.34 4.32
CA LYS A 36 12.76 -4.53 4.01
C LYS A 36 11.49 -4.18 3.25
N ALA A 37 11.49 -3.04 2.57
CA ALA A 37 10.38 -2.59 1.73
C ALA A 37 10.01 -3.67 0.68
N THR A 38 8.74 -4.05 0.67
CA THR A 38 8.16 -5.01 -0.29
C THR A 38 7.22 -4.34 -1.28
N CYS A 39 6.65 -3.19 -0.92
CA CYS A 39 5.78 -2.39 -1.78
C CYS A 39 5.83 -0.91 -1.38
N LEU A 40 5.47 -0.04 -2.33
CA LEU A 40 5.44 1.41 -2.12
C LEU A 40 4.37 2.06 -2.97
N ALA A 41 3.81 3.18 -2.49
CA ALA A 41 2.83 3.98 -3.22
C ALA A 41 2.84 5.44 -2.75
N PHE A 42 2.87 6.37 -3.70
CA PHE A 42 2.62 7.79 -3.40
C PHE A 42 1.14 8.04 -3.19
N ASN A 43 0.83 8.98 -2.30
CA ASN A 43 -0.52 9.54 -2.22
C ASN A 43 -0.84 10.37 -3.48
N PRO A 44 -2.12 10.72 -3.71
CA PRO A 44 -2.54 11.42 -4.92
C PRO A 44 -1.84 12.77 -5.16
N TRP A 45 -1.37 13.42 -4.10
CA TRP A 45 -0.70 14.73 -4.15
C TRP A 45 0.82 14.66 -4.19
N GLY A 46 1.42 13.46 -4.12
CA GLY A 46 2.87 13.27 -4.08
C GLY A 46 3.55 13.77 -2.81
N THR A 47 2.80 14.10 -1.77
CA THR A 47 3.34 14.62 -0.51
C THR A 47 3.68 13.51 0.48
N LEU A 48 3.01 12.36 0.37
CA LEU A 48 3.25 11.20 1.23
C LEU A 48 3.63 9.99 0.40
N LEU A 49 4.59 9.22 0.90
CA LEU A 49 4.94 7.89 0.39
C LEU A 49 4.63 6.86 1.46
N SER A 50 3.80 5.88 1.13
CA SER A 50 3.64 4.67 1.95
C SER A 50 4.65 3.62 1.52
N VAL A 51 5.32 3.01 2.49
CA VAL A 51 6.28 1.93 2.28
C VAL A 51 5.84 0.73 3.13
N GLY A 52 5.45 -0.36 2.49
CA GLY A 52 5.06 -1.59 3.17
C GLY A 52 6.24 -2.52 3.39
N GLU A 53 6.28 -3.18 4.54
CA GLU A 53 7.35 -4.06 4.96
C GLU A 53 6.85 -5.45 5.41
N LYS A 54 7.75 -6.20 6.06
CA LYS A 54 7.43 -7.44 6.75
C LYS A 54 6.44 -7.20 7.90
N GLU A 55 5.72 -8.25 8.25
CA GLU A 55 4.68 -8.22 9.28
C GLU A 55 3.53 -7.24 9.02
N GLY A 56 3.44 -6.71 7.79
CA GLY A 56 2.39 -5.78 7.38
C GLY A 56 2.57 -4.37 7.93
N LEU A 57 3.74 -4.06 8.50
CA LEU A 57 4.09 -2.70 8.87
C LEU A 57 4.08 -1.81 7.63
N VAL A 58 3.47 -0.64 7.75
CA VAL A 58 3.55 0.39 6.71
C VAL A 58 4.09 1.67 7.31
N ILE A 59 5.19 2.16 6.76
CA ILE A 59 5.83 3.40 7.16
C ILE A 59 5.35 4.51 6.21
N LEU A 60 4.93 5.63 6.77
CA LEU A 60 4.54 6.81 6.02
C LEU A 60 5.63 7.87 6.11
N TRP A 61 6.07 8.29 4.93
CA TRP A 61 7.11 9.30 4.74
C TRP A 61 6.51 10.58 4.19
N ASP A 62 6.88 11.72 4.75
CA ASP A 62 6.56 13.04 4.19
C ASP A 62 7.66 13.49 3.25
N PHE A 63 7.30 13.79 2.00
CA PHE A 63 8.21 14.22 0.94
C PHE A 63 8.12 15.73 0.63
N SER A 64 7.30 16.47 1.37
CA SER A 64 7.02 17.88 1.06
C SER A 64 8.15 18.84 1.42
N SER A 65 8.97 18.54 2.44
CA SER A 65 9.98 19.50 2.92
C SER A 65 11.28 18.85 3.44
N ILE A 66 11.21 17.69 4.10
CA ILE A 66 12.35 16.82 4.42
C ILE A 66 11.80 15.39 4.48
N PRO A 67 12.41 14.39 3.80
CA PRO A 67 12.02 12.99 3.91
C PRO A 67 12.18 12.50 5.35
N ASN A 68 11.08 12.54 6.10
CA ASN A 68 11.02 12.07 7.47
C ASN A 68 9.89 11.05 7.61
N ILE A 69 10.11 10.05 8.47
CA ILE A 69 9.05 9.16 8.93
C ILE A 69 8.09 10.00 9.77
N ILE A 70 6.83 10.07 9.36
CA ILE A 70 5.80 10.78 10.10
C ILE A 70 4.89 9.85 10.89
N ARG A 71 4.71 8.60 10.42
CA ARG A 71 3.80 7.62 11.02
C ARG A 71 4.18 6.19 10.66
N GLU A 72 3.83 5.28 11.56
CA GLU A 72 3.87 3.83 11.36
C GLU A 72 2.48 3.24 11.55
N LEU A 73 2.04 2.45 10.59
CA LEU A 73 0.77 1.72 10.60
C LEU A 73 1.07 0.24 10.82
N GLY A 74 1.04 -0.17 12.09
CA GLY A 74 1.34 -1.52 12.52
C GLY A 74 0.07 -2.31 12.84
N PRO A 75 -0.28 -3.38 12.11
CA PRO A 75 -1.48 -4.17 12.38
C PRO A 75 -1.52 -4.71 13.82
N LYS A 76 -0.38 -5.23 14.30
CA LYS A 76 -0.25 -5.78 15.66
C LYS A 76 -0.35 -4.73 16.77
N THR A 77 0.04 -3.48 16.47
CA THR A 77 -0.06 -2.36 17.42
C THR A 77 -1.51 -1.96 17.65
N VAL A 78 -2.38 -2.17 16.65
CA VAL A 78 -3.76 -1.67 16.65
C VAL A 78 -4.78 -2.76 16.99
N SER A 79 -4.51 -4.04 16.66
CA SER A 79 -5.40 -5.13 17.10
C SER A 79 -4.70 -6.49 17.12
N SER A 80 -4.84 -7.20 18.25
CA SER A 80 -4.41 -8.59 18.40
C SER A 80 -5.29 -9.59 17.64
N SER A 81 -6.45 -9.16 17.12
CA SER A 81 -7.37 -10.01 16.35
C SER A 81 -6.91 -10.24 14.90
N ILE A 82 -5.94 -9.46 14.42
CA ILE A 82 -5.42 -9.59 13.07
C ILE A 82 -4.51 -10.83 13.01
N PRO A 83 -4.74 -11.75 12.06
CA PRO A 83 -3.88 -12.92 11.90
C PRO A 83 -2.42 -12.54 11.66
N ASP A 84 -1.50 -13.43 11.97
CA ASP A 84 -0.07 -13.18 11.75
C ASP A 84 0.24 -12.89 10.28
N ILE A 85 0.65 -11.66 10.00
CA ILE A 85 1.04 -11.22 8.67
C ILE A 85 2.51 -11.56 8.44
N LYS A 86 2.81 -12.08 7.26
CA LYS A 86 4.18 -12.32 6.79
C LYS A 86 4.79 -11.04 6.22
N GLN A 87 4.06 -10.36 5.34
CA GLN A 87 4.51 -9.13 4.69
C GLN A 87 3.34 -8.40 4.03
N ALA A 88 3.47 -7.08 3.88
CA ALA A 88 2.69 -6.33 2.92
C ALA A 88 3.11 -6.75 1.49
N THR A 89 2.15 -6.89 0.57
CA THR A 89 2.40 -7.27 -0.83
C THR A 89 2.07 -6.15 -1.80
N SER A 90 1.14 -5.27 -1.44
CA SER A 90 0.77 -4.11 -2.26
C SER A 90 0.08 -3.06 -1.39
N CYS A 91 0.25 -1.78 -1.73
CA CYS A 91 -0.47 -0.68 -1.13
C CYS A 91 -1.07 0.23 -2.22
N ALA A 92 -2.20 0.85 -1.91
CA ALA A 92 -2.86 1.82 -2.78
C ALA A 92 -3.57 2.90 -1.97
N TRP A 93 -3.40 4.14 -2.39
CA TRP A 93 -4.10 5.27 -1.79
C TRP A 93 -5.47 5.45 -2.43
N SER A 94 -6.44 5.77 -1.60
CA SER A 94 -7.71 6.33 -2.05
C SER A 94 -7.50 7.63 -2.83
N PRO A 95 -8.39 7.97 -3.77
CA PRO A 95 -8.24 9.17 -4.57
C PRO A 95 -8.31 10.48 -3.78
N ASP A 96 -8.96 10.46 -2.61
CA ASP A 96 -9.01 11.58 -1.67
C ASP A 96 -7.84 11.58 -0.67
N GLY A 97 -6.91 10.61 -0.78
CA GLY A 97 -5.70 10.49 0.04
C GLY A 97 -5.96 10.20 1.53
N ARG A 98 -7.19 9.88 1.94
CA ARG A 98 -7.52 9.66 3.37
C ARG A 98 -7.34 8.22 3.82
N ILE A 99 -7.67 7.30 2.92
CA ILE A 99 -7.63 5.86 3.14
C ILE A 99 -6.43 5.26 2.42
N LEU A 100 -5.70 4.40 3.12
CA LEU A 100 -4.68 3.54 2.54
C LEU A 100 -5.14 2.09 2.60
N ALA A 101 -5.21 1.43 1.45
CA ALA A 101 -5.44 -0.01 1.37
C ALA A 101 -4.12 -0.75 1.27
N VAL A 102 -3.96 -1.81 2.07
CA VAL A 102 -2.74 -2.60 2.15
C VAL A 102 -3.11 -4.08 2.03
N ALA A 103 -2.72 -4.72 0.94
CA ALA A 103 -2.77 -6.16 0.83
C ALA A 103 -1.60 -6.79 1.58
N CYS A 104 -1.90 -7.81 2.36
CA CYS A 104 -0.95 -8.53 3.18
C CYS A 104 -1.03 -10.04 2.88
N GLU A 105 0.10 -10.70 2.85
CA GLU A 105 0.20 -12.16 2.87
C GLU A 105 0.24 -12.64 4.32
N LEU A 106 -0.58 -13.63 4.68
CA LEU A 106 -0.56 -14.23 6.01
C LEU A 106 0.57 -15.24 6.13
N LYS A 107 1.12 -15.41 7.35
CA LYS A 107 2.01 -16.52 7.67
C LYS A 107 1.21 -17.82 7.51
N ALA A 108 1.80 -18.80 6.84
CA ALA A 108 1.17 -20.09 6.58
C ALA A 108 2.19 -21.21 6.84
N ALA A 109 1.72 -22.36 7.33
CA ALA A 109 2.54 -23.55 7.46
C ALA A 109 3.01 -24.05 6.08
N SER A 110 4.15 -24.72 6.04
CA SER A 110 4.66 -25.33 4.81
C SER A 110 3.62 -26.26 4.19
N GLY A 111 3.37 -26.11 2.89
CA GLY A 111 2.37 -26.90 2.16
C GLY A 111 0.91 -26.41 2.29
N SER A 112 0.64 -25.40 3.12
CA SER A 112 -0.70 -24.79 3.21
C SER A 112 -0.93 -23.75 2.11
N ALA A 113 -2.19 -23.59 1.70
CA ALA A 113 -2.59 -22.57 0.74
C ALA A 113 -2.30 -21.17 1.31
N ARG A 114 -1.65 -20.31 0.50
CA ARG A 114 -1.35 -18.94 0.90
C ARG A 114 -2.63 -18.10 0.90
N LYS A 115 -2.96 -17.54 2.06
CA LYS A 115 -4.09 -16.62 2.24
C LYS A 115 -3.59 -15.19 2.38
N GLY A 116 -4.49 -14.26 2.11
CA GLY A 116 -4.22 -12.83 2.26
C GLY A 116 -5.20 -12.17 3.23
N THR A 117 -4.90 -10.93 3.58
CA THR A 117 -5.85 -10.01 4.19
C THR A 117 -5.68 -8.64 3.57
N LEU A 118 -6.75 -7.89 3.45
CA LEU A 118 -6.74 -6.50 3.02
C LEU A 118 -7.03 -5.61 4.22
N LEU A 119 -6.08 -4.74 4.55
CA LEU A 119 -6.21 -3.78 5.64
C LEU A 119 -6.55 -2.40 5.05
N LEU A 120 -7.56 -1.74 5.61
CA LEU A 120 -7.91 -0.37 5.27
C LEU A 120 -7.60 0.53 6.46
N TRP A 121 -6.75 1.53 6.22
CA TRP A 121 -6.27 2.44 7.23
C TRP A 121 -6.77 3.84 6.98
N GLU A 122 -7.27 4.50 8.02
CA GLU A 122 -7.41 5.95 8.01
C GLU A 122 -6.06 6.57 8.37
N VAL A 123 -5.48 7.29 7.42
CA VAL A 123 -4.09 7.75 7.53
C VAL A 123 -3.93 8.87 8.55
N ALA A 124 -4.93 9.75 8.69
CA ALA A 124 -4.86 10.90 9.59
C ALA A 124 -4.85 10.48 11.06
N THR A 125 -5.61 9.43 11.39
CA THR A 125 -5.80 8.94 12.76
C THR A 125 -4.96 7.70 13.07
N SER A 126 -4.27 7.14 12.08
CA SER A 126 -3.57 5.84 12.17
C SER A 126 -4.48 4.69 12.59
N THR A 127 -5.77 4.77 12.30
CA THR A 127 -6.74 3.76 12.72
C THR A 127 -6.96 2.73 11.64
N LEU A 128 -7.14 1.47 12.07
CA LEU A 128 -7.56 0.41 11.19
C LEU A 128 -9.09 0.48 11.04
N ILE A 129 -9.56 0.84 9.86
CA ILE A 129 -10.99 0.93 9.51
C ILE A 129 -11.57 -0.48 9.34
N ALA A 130 -10.85 -1.33 8.62
CA ALA A 130 -11.31 -2.68 8.28
C ALA A 130 -10.15 -3.64 8.03
N ALA A 131 -10.38 -4.90 8.34
CA ALA A 131 -9.55 -6.03 7.92
C ALA A 131 -10.44 -7.04 7.19
N VAL A 132 -10.15 -7.31 5.92
CA VAL A 132 -10.94 -8.17 5.05
C VAL A 132 -10.11 -9.40 4.69
N ALA A 133 -10.52 -10.56 5.22
CA ALA A 133 -9.87 -11.82 4.90
C ALA A 133 -10.02 -12.15 3.40
N CYS A 134 -8.93 -12.61 2.79
CA CYS A 134 -8.89 -13.04 1.40
C CYS A 134 -8.44 -14.50 1.33
N ASP A 135 -9.18 -15.33 0.58
CA ASP A 135 -8.83 -16.75 0.40
C ASP A 135 -7.53 -16.97 -0.39
N SER A 136 -6.96 -15.90 -0.94
CA SER A 136 -5.70 -15.90 -1.66
C SER A 136 -4.95 -14.59 -1.45
N VAL A 137 -3.65 -14.62 -1.69
CA VAL A 137 -2.79 -13.43 -1.63
C VAL A 137 -3.12 -12.50 -2.80
N ALA A 138 -3.44 -11.26 -2.51
CA ALA A 138 -3.54 -10.22 -3.53
C ALA A 138 -2.13 -9.76 -3.94
N THR A 139 -1.89 -9.69 -5.25
CA THR A 139 -0.61 -9.19 -5.78
C THR A 139 -0.63 -7.69 -6.01
N HIS A 140 -1.81 -7.14 -6.35
CA HIS A 140 -2.01 -5.70 -6.50
C HIS A 140 -3.35 -5.28 -5.93
N VAL A 141 -3.36 -4.12 -5.29
CA VAL A 141 -4.55 -3.39 -4.87
C VAL A 141 -4.57 -2.08 -5.63
N VAL A 142 -5.74 -1.67 -6.10
CA VAL A 142 -5.92 -0.37 -6.75
C VAL A 142 -7.28 0.21 -6.35
N PHE A 143 -7.32 1.49 -6.05
CA PHE A 143 -8.56 2.25 -6.00
C PHE A 143 -8.96 2.69 -7.41
N PRO A 144 -10.24 2.59 -7.80
CA PRO A 144 -10.69 3.08 -9.08
C PRO A 144 -10.41 4.59 -9.19
N PRO A 145 -10.03 5.09 -10.38
CA PRO A 145 -9.89 6.52 -10.58
C PRO A 145 -11.25 7.20 -10.39
N LEU A 146 -11.24 8.42 -9.83
CA LEU A 146 -12.45 9.25 -9.59
C LEU A 146 -13.33 9.48 -10.83
N SER A 147 -12.84 9.16 -12.03
CA SER A 147 -13.54 9.38 -13.31
C SER A 147 -14.69 8.42 -13.59
N ILE A 148 -14.96 7.42 -12.74
CA ILE A 148 -16.15 6.56 -12.87
C ILE A 148 -17.27 7.09 -11.98
N GLN A 149 -17.82 8.27 -12.33
CA GLN A 149 -19.20 8.59 -11.97
C GLN A 149 -20.12 7.83 -12.93
N SER A 150 -20.27 6.52 -12.73
CA SER A 150 -21.46 5.87 -13.26
C SER A 150 -22.60 6.07 -12.26
N PRO A 151 -23.81 6.45 -12.70
CA PRO A 151 -24.94 6.81 -11.83
C PRO A 151 -25.46 5.64 -10.97
N LEU A 152 -24.86 4.46 -11.06
CA LEU A 152 -25.14 3.30 -10.23
C LEU A 152 -24.30 3.25 -8.94
N TRP A 153 -23.30 4.12 -8.78
CA TRP A 153 -22.41 4.16 -7.61
C TRP A 153 -22.66 5.37 -6.70
N THR A 154 -23.57 6.28 -7.08
CA THR A 154 -23.78 7.59 -6.44
C THR A 154 -24.65 7.59 -5.18
N PHE A 155 -24.99 6.44 -4.59
CA PHE A 155 -25.89 6.43 -3.42
C PHE A 155 -25.35 5.78 -2.14
N PHE A 156 -24.12 5.27 -2.14
CA PHE A 156 -23.54 4.71 -0.93
C PHE A 156 -22.07 5.12 -0.85
N ASN A 157 -21.58 5.45 0.33
CA ASN A 157 -20.16 5.66 0.65
C ASN A 157 -19.38 4.34 0.43
N VAL A 158 -19.32 3.86 -0.81
CA VAL A 158 -18.69 2.61 -1.20
C VAL A 158 -17.29 2.92 -1.67
N VAL A 159 -16.32 2.52 -0.86
CA VAL A 159 -14.96 2.39 -1.32
C VAL A 159 -14.92 1.20 -2.28
N GLY A 160 -14.89 1.48 -3.59
CA GLY A 160 -14.59 0.46 -4.59
C GLY A 160 -13.12 0.07 -4.51
N LEU A 161 -12.82 -1.20 -4.37
CA LEU A 161 -11.45 -1.72 -4.41
C LEU A 161 -11.37 -2.83 -5.46
N ALA A 162 -10.36 -2.74 -6.33
CA ALA A 162 -10.04 -3.80 -7.28
C ALA A 162 -8.82 -4.58 -6.77
N LEU A 163 -8.97 -5.91 -6.66
CA LEU A 163 -7.90 -6.82 -6.29
C LEU A 163 -7.48 -7.66 -7.51
N ILE A 164 -6.18 -7.70 -7.78
CA ILE A 164 -5.59 -8.56 -8.82
C ILE A 164 -4.87 -9.73 -8.14
N ARG A 165 -5.10 -10.96 -8.64
CA ARG A 165 -4.52 -12.22 -8.13
C ARG A 165 -3.68 -12.89 -9.21
N LYS A 166 -2.60 -13.58 -8.83
CA LYS A 166 -1.77 -14.36 -9.76
C LYS A 166 -2.40 -15.74 -9.99
N GLY A 167 -2.74 -16.06 -11.24
CA GLY A 167 -3.21 -17.40 -11.66
C GLY A 167 -4.70 -17.54 -11.93
N ALA A 168 -5.49 -16.48 -11.75
CA ALA A 168 -6.88 -16.45 -12.18
C ALA A 168 -7.11 -15.19 -13.01
N ASN A 169 -7.65 -15.35 -14.22
CA ASN A 169 -8.22 -14.26 -15.02
C ASN A 169 -9.51 -13.74 -14.36
N SER A 170 -9.46 -13.39 -13.07
CA SER A 170 -10.61 -12.97 -12.29
C SER A 170 -10.29 -11.67 -11.56
N TYR A 171 -10.94 -10.60 -11.98
CA TYR A 171 -11.03 -9.37 -11.23
C TYR A 171 -12.02 -9.61 -10.08
N MET A 172 -11.57 -9.52 -8.83
CA MET A 172 -12.51 -9.34 -7.73
C MET A 172 -12.72 -7.84 -7.53
N SER A 173 -13.90 -7.37 -7.91
CA SER A 173 -14.46 -6.12 -7.42
C SER A 173 -15.13 -6.43 -6.10
N THR A 174 -14.57 -5.95 -4.99
CA THR A 174 -15.32 -5.90 -3.73
C THR A 174 -15.96 -4.52 -3.67
N SER A 175 -17.26 -4.46 -3.94
CA SER A 175 -18.13 -3.36 -3.55
C SER A 175 -18.45 -3.54 -2.06
N MET A 176 -17.77 -2.81 -1.18
CA MET A 176 -18.14 -2.77 0.23
C MET A 176 -19.35 -1.83 0.42
N SER A 177 -20.56 -2.34 0.18
CA SER A 177 -21.81 -1.59 0.36
C SER A 177 -22.30 -1.49 1.81
N SER A 178 -21.53 -1.95 2.79
CA SER A 178 -21.88 -1.79 4.20
C SER A 178 -20.65 -1.99 5.08
N ILE A 179 -19.86 -0.93 5.29
CA ILE A 179 -19.16 -0.77 6.57
C ILE A 179 -20.24 -0.35 7.56
N ARG A 180 -20.99 -1.33 8.11
CA ARG A 180 -21.59 -1.10 9.42
C ARG A 180 -20.41 -0.98 10.36
N SER A 181 -20.28 0.18 10.99
CA SER A 181 -19.32 0.40 12.05
C SER A 181 -19.53 -0.67 13.11
N ALA A 182 -18.73 -1.73 13.10
CA ALA A 182 -18.42 -2.46 14.31
C ALA A 182 -17.45 -1.57 15.08
N ARG A 183 -17.98 -0.49 15.68
CA ARG A 183 -17.34 0.08 16.86
C ARG A 183 -17.50 -0.98 17.96
N PRO A 184 -16.47 -1.21 18.80
CA PRO A 184 -16.68 -1.94 20.04
C PRO A 184 -17.76 -1.27 20.91
#